data_AF-T1B7A9-F1
#
_entry.id   AF-T1B7A9-F1
#
_cell.length_a   1.000
_cell.length_b   1.000
_cell.length_c   1.000
_cell.angle_alpha   90.00
_cell.angle_beta   90.00
_cell.angle_gamma   90.00
#
_symmetry.space_group_name_H-M   'P 1'
#
loop_
_entity.id
_entity.type
_entity.pdbx_description
1 polymer ?
#
loop_
_entity_poly.entity_id
_entity_poly.type
_entity_poly.pdbx_seq_one_letter_code
_entity_poly.pdbx_strand_id
1 'polypeptide(L)' 'YERMSTRGRGDDGVGLQDFFDRDRRELKWGIGNAFALADGMLINEGSLDEFRRAARGQLQRILDRVE' A
#
# COMPACT_ATOMS: atom_id res chain seq x y z
N TYR A 1 10.19 1.52 -4.31
CA TYR A 1 10.91 1.02 -5.49
C TYR A 1 11.56 -0.35 -5.27
N GLU A 2 12.42 -0.52 -4.24
CA GLU A 2 13.19 -1.75 -4.01
C GLU A 2 12.34 -3.04 -4.01
N ARG A 3 11.22 -3.08 -3.25
CA ARG A 3 10.31 -4.24 -3.22
C ARG A 3 9.61 -4.56 -4.54
N MET A 4 9.50 -3.59 -5.44
CA MET A 4 8.89 -3.79 -6.76
C MET A 4 9.93 -4.38 -7.72
N SER A 5 11.14 -3.81 -7.71
CA SER A 5 12.28 -4.28 -8.51
C SER A 5 12.66 -5.73 -8.21
N THR A 6 12.55 -6.19 -6.97
CA THR A 6 12.86 -7.58 -6.58
C THR A 6 11.78 -8.61 -6.95
N ARG A 7 10.58 -8.21 -7.37
CA ARG A 7 9.45 -9.12 -7.65
C ARG A 7 9.40 -9.66 -9.08
N GLY A 8 10.01 -8.98 -10.05
CA GLY A 8 10.22 -9.46 -11.41
C GLY A 8 8.95 -9.77 -12.23
N ARG A 9 7.83 -9.07 -12.02
CA ARG A 9 6.62 -9.24 -12.86
C ARG A 9 6.81 -8.58 -14.23
N GLY A 10 6.09 -9.04 -15.25
CA GLY A 10 6.22 -8.56 -16.63
C GLY A 10 5.99 -7.05 -16.83
N ASP A 11 5.19 -6.41 -15.98
CA ASP A 11 4.96 -4.95 -15.95
C ASP A 11 5.83 -4.21 -14.92
N ASP A 12 6.72 -4.91 -14.20
CA ASP A 12 7.68 -4.29 -13.30
C ASP A 12 8.85 -3.76 -14.14
N GLY A 13 8.60 -2.67 -14.88
CA GLY A 13 9.63 -1.93 -15.60
C GLY A 13 10.85 -1.71 -14.70
N VAL A 14 12.01 -2.12 -15.20
CA VAL A 14 13.22 -2.36 -14.40
C VAL A 14 13.92 -1.06 -13.98
N GLY A 15 13.39 0.10 -14.40
CA GLY A 15 13.95 1.42 -14.15
C GLY A 15 13.12 2.32 -13.22
N LEU A 16 13.80 3.30 -12.62
CA LEU A 16 13.18 4.32 -11.77
C LEU A 16 12.11 5.15 -12.53
N GLN A 17 12.32 5.38 -13.83
CA GLN A 17 11.36 6.09 -14.68
C GLN A 17 10.06 5.31 -14.85
N ASP A 18 10.14 3.99 -15.08
CA ASP A 18 8.96 3.12 -15.20
C ASP A 18 8.14 3.09 -13.91
N PHE A 19 8.83 3.14 -12.76
CA PHE A 19 8.18 3.27 -11.45
C PHE A 19 7.37 4.58 -11.36
N PHE A 20 7.95 5.72 -11.74
CA PHE A 20 7.23 7.00 -11.73
C PHE A 20 6.08 7.04 -12.73
N ASP A 21 6.26 6.45 -13.91
CA ASP A 21 5.20 6.42 -14.92
C ASP A 21 4.05 5.51 -14.50
N ARG A 22 4.35 4.40 -13.81
CA ARG A 22 3.34 3.56 -13.17
C ARG A 22 2.61 4.31 -12.06
N ASP A 23 3.34 4.95 -11.15
CA ASP A 23 2.76 5.72 -10.04
C ASP A 23 1.82 6.82 -10.56
N ARG A 24 2.24 7.56 -11.59
CA ARG A 24 1.39 8.55 -12.28
C ARG A 24 0.13 7.95 -12.90
N ARG A 25 0.21 6.74 -13.48
CA ARG A 25 -0.98 6.05 -14.01
C ARG A 25 -1.93 5.63 -12.89
N GLU A 26 -1.42 5.10 -11.79
CA GLU A 26 -2.23 4.71 -10.63
C GLU A 26 -2.91 5.93 -9.98
N LEU A 27 -2.20 7.06 -9.88
CA LEU A 27 -2.79 8.34 -9.45
C LEU A 27 -3.91 8.81 -10.36
N LYS A 28 -3.77 8.68 -11.69
CA LYS A 28 -4.84 9.00 -12.65
C LYS A 28 -6.06 8.10 -12.50
N TRP A 29 -5.89 6.87 -12.03
CA TRP A 29 -7.01 5.97 -11.69
C TRP A 29 -7.69 6.31 -10.36
N GLY A 30 -7.21 7.32 -9.64
CA GLY A 30 -7.83 7.80 -8.41
C GLY A 30 -7.38 7.04 -7.17
N ILE A 31 -6.26 6.31 -7.21
CA ILE A 31 -5.74 5.61 -6.02
C ILE A 31 -5.49 6.58 -4.86
N GLY A 32 -5.03 7.81 -5.17
CA GLY A 32 -4.83 8.86 -4.16
C GLY A 32 -6.12 9.28 -3.46
N ASN A 33 -7.25 9.30 -4.18
CA ASN A 33 -8.56 9.59 -3.59
C ASN A 33 -8.99 8.44 -2.67
N ALA A 34 -8.78 7.19 -3.10
CA ALA A 34 -9.07 6.02 -2.26
C ALA A 34 -8.24 6.02 -0.98
N PHE A 35 -6.95 6.39 -1.06
CA PHE A 35 -6.09 6.56 0.12
C PHE A 35 -6.58 7.69 1.04
N ALA A 36 -6.94 8.85 0.47
CA ALA A 36 -7.37 10.01 1.25
C ALA A 36 -8.70 9.77 2.00
N LEU A 37 -9.57 8.92 1.45
CA LEU A 37 -10.88 8.62 2.02
C LEU A 37 -10.91 7.37 2.90
N ALA A 38 -9.78 6.68 3.08
CA ALA A 38 -9.76 5.44 3.84
C ALA A 38 -10.02 5.66 5.34
N ASP A 39 -10.86 4.82 5.94
CA ASP A 39 -11.14 4.83 7.39
C ASP A 39 -9.91 4.46 8.25
N GLY A 40 -8.92 3.82 7.62
CA GLY A 40 -7.68 3.43 8.27
C GLY A 40 -6.57 3.16 7.24
N MET A 41 -5.34 3.40 7.67
CA MET A 41 -4.12 3.19 6.88
C MET A 41 -3.10 2.37 7.67
N LEU A 42 -2.42 1.44 7.00
CA LEU A 42 -1.36 0.62 7.56
C LEU A 42 -0.03 0.92 6.87
N ILE A 43 0.92 1.48 7.62
CA ILE A 43 2.27 1.77 7.13
C ILE A 43 3.15 0.52 7.27
N ASN A 44 3.64 0.00 6.13
CA ASN A 44 4.46 -1.22 6.06
C ASN A 44 5.94 -0.90 5.79
N GLU A 45 6.55 -0.19 6.73
CA GLU A 45 7.96 0.24 6.69
C GLU A 45 8.81 -0.46 7.77
N GLY A 46 8.20 -1.26 8.65
CA GLY A 46 8.86 -2.03 9.69
C GLY A 46 8.97 -3.52 9.38
N SER A 47 9.22 -4.30 10.43
CA SER A 47 9.21 -5.76 10.40
C SER A 47 7.82 -6.33 10.11
N LEU A 48 7.78 -7.57 9.62
CA LEU A 48 6.53 -8.29 9.38
C LEU A 48 5.68 -8.40 10.66
N ASP A 49 6.31 -8.55 11.82
CA ASP A 49 5.60 -8.67 13.09
C ASP A 49 5.01 -7.34 13.56
N GLU A 50 5.68 -6.22 13.33
CA GLU A 50 5.11 -4.89 13.55
C GLU A 50 3.90 -4.65 12.65
N PHE A 51 4.02 -5.00 11.36
CA PHE A 51 2.90 -4.88 10.42
C PHE A 51 1.73 -5.77 10.84
N ARG A 52 1.97 -7.02 11.26
CA ARG A 52 0.93 -7.93 11.77
C ARG A 52 0.24 -7.38 13.01
N ARG A 53 0.98 -6.79 13.96
CA ARG A 53 0.39 -6.16 15.15
C ARG A 53 -0.47 -4.97 14.76
N ALA A 54 0.01 -4.10 13.88
CA ALA A 54 -0.75 -2.94 13.39
C ALA A 54 -2.04 -3.38 12.67
N ALA A 55 -1.96 -4.40 11.81
CA ALA A 55 -3.11 -4.95 11.09
C ALA A 55 -4.17 -5.52 12.02
N ARG A 56 -3.77 -6.30 13.03
CA ARG A 56 -4.71 -6.80 14.06
C ARG A 56 -5.38 -5.67 14.82
N GLY A 57 -4.62 -4.64 15.20
CA GLY A 57 -5.15 -3.46 15.88
C GLY A 57 -6.17 -2.69 15.03
N GLN A 58 -5.92 -2.49 13.74
CA GLN A 58 -6.89 -1.86 12.84
C GLN A 58 -8.16 -2.72 12.69
N LEU A 59 -8.01 -4.04 12.51
CA LEU A 59 -9.16 -4.94 12.39
C LEU A 59 -10.03 -4.92 13.64
N GLN A 60 -9.44 -4.92 14.83
CA GLN A 60 -10.19 -4.83 16.09
C GLN A 60 -11.02 -3.54 16.14
N ARG A 61 -10.42 -2.38 15.81
CA ARG A 61 -11.16 -1.10 15.78
C ARG A 61 -12.32 -1.09 14.79
N ILE A 62 -12.21 -1.84 13.69
CA ILE A 62 -13.31 -1.97 12.72
C ILE A 62 -14.44 -2.80 13.33
N LEU A 63 -14.11 -3.92 13.98
CA LEU A 63 -15.10 -4.78 14.65
C LEU A 63 -15.82 -4.03 15.78
N ASP A 64 -15.08 -3.29 16.61
CA ASP A 64 -15.63 -2.52 17.74
C ASP A 64 -16.59 -1.38 17.30
N ARG A 65 -16.55 -0.95 16.05
CA ARG A 65 -17.45 0.09 15.49
C ARG A 65 -18.75 -0.46 14.93
N VAL A 66 -18.84 -1.78 14.76
CA VAL A 66 -20.00 -2.46 14.17
C VAL A 66 -20.96 -2.97 15.25
N GLU A 67 -20.52 -3.03 16.50
CA GLU A 67 -21.35 -3.24 17.71
C GLU A 67 -21.95 -1.92 18.22
#